data_AF-A0A2N3NL24-F1
#
_entry.id   AF-A0A2N3NL24-F1
#
_cell.length_a   1.000
_cell.length_b   1.000
_cell.length_c   1.000
_cell.angle_alpha   90.00
_cell.angle_beta   90.00
_cell.angle_gamma   90.00
#
_symmetry.space_group_name_H-M   'P 1'
#
loop_
_entity.id
_entity.type
_entity.pdbx_description
1 polymer ?
#
loop_
_entity_poly.entity_id
_entity_poly.type
_entity_poly.pdbx_seq_one_letter_code
_entity_poly.pdbx_strand_id
1 'polypeptide(L)'
;MTDSNIISKIFASAATVQNELTLAMASLNLDFTLVRLEAPKEFKGIIGGISEQRRESAESGSLHRTARKLGALFDGVPPSTPDLLAAYGTRVSEISEKAKLSPQEKVRHGIFSRYAGPDSGSVWAAATSGTNSIAVHLLACMISTAFDSTQAVSIWWELLERRKAEITRLIESGMDQVKSFALATAARQDFSREEIAAWENSARSWICTANSVMAKKYETALLYTDNAGAPVNMVSDPFRSVMDAWGDAMLSMDALVRGISQNVRNGAVLLAMNSWHLYPDLCVLSCGGEHILQDDNLIRKPGILTIDLEQREDSLGSLTWSLPLSYMRYYGDPIMVTQKVSVDSSRVSMDQFRFVILGCVIEQWRGFTHNLSDAMNLMSKLLDAFLWPETSGEAQYKRFLSTSSSVTSKISWIGQLLSAVDDFKYYTEVEKATARKLINHGRRHPQFLCPVGIEGGRFFGLSFIPSLFYLMSGPEPRIRYLRQLAQDMNLSNADHVIRYLNETGKYEYASIAPMTVASRSNNEFSYLHRICPSAQGGPMHIRWIEIVDMRTCDCSFASHEQENEIKNLEEAIG
;
A
#
# COMPACT_ATOMS: atom_id res chain seq x y z
N MET A 1 -16.48 -51.60 29.68
CA MET A 1 -17.43 -51.24 28.59
C MET A 1 -18.38 -50.09 28.99
N THR A 2 -17.99 -49.26 29.97
CA THR A 2 -18.81 -48.19 30.57
C THR A 2 -18.30 -46.78 30.30
N ASP A 3 -17.04 -46.62 29.84
CA ASP A 3 -16.41 -45.30 29.65
C ASP A 3 -16.83 -44.61 28.35
N SER A 4 -17.23 -45.38 27.33
CA SER A 4 -17.62 -44.83 26.02
C SER A 4 -18.97 -44.08 26.06
N ASN A 5 -19.83 -44.36 27.04
CA ASN A 5 -21.20 -43.84 27.08
C ASN A 5 -21.31 -42.49 27.84
N ILE A 6 -20.26 -42.12 28.60
CA ILE A 6 -20.15 -40.85 29.31
C ILE A 6 -19.52 -39.80 28.38
N ILE A 7 -18.49 -40.19 27.64
CA ILE A 7 -17.84 -39.34 26.63
C ILE A 7 -18.86 -38.90 25.57
N SER A 8 -19.67 -39.82 25.03
CA SER A 8 -20.69 -39.51 24.03
C SER A 8 -21.81 -38.57 24.53
N LYS A 9 -22.17 -38.62 25.82
CA LYS A 9 -23.18 -37.72 26.41
C LYS A 9 -22.66 -36.28 26.63
N ILE A 10 -21.36 -36.12 26.86
CA ILE A 10 -20.71 -34.80 27.01
C ILE A 10 -20.64 -34.06 25.65
N PHE A 11 -20.52 -34.78 24.54
CA PHE A 11 -20.38 -34.19 23.21
C PHE A 11 -21.69 -33.67 22.57
N ALA A 12 -22.87 -34.01 23.11
CA ALA A 12 -24.16 -33.79 22.42
C ALA A 12 -24.81 -32.40 22.60
N SER A 13 -24.18 -31.44 23.30
CA SER A 13 -24.79 -30.11 23.58
C SER A 13 -23.80 -28.94 23.48
N ALA A 14 -22.97 -28.87 22.44
CA ALA A 14 -21.76 -28.04 22.44
C ALA A 14 -21.89 -26.57 21.96
N ALA A 15 -23.08 -25.95 21.95
CA ALA A 15 -23.19 -24.53 21.56
C ALA A 15 -23.10 -23.54 22.75
N THR A 16 -23.18 -24.01 24.00
CA THR A 16 -23.20 -23.12 25.19
C THR A 16 -22.46 -23.71 26.42
N VAL A 17 -21.67 -24.77 26.23
CA VAL A 17 -21.22 -25.71 27.29
C VAL A 17 -19.69 -25.70 27.44
N GLN A 18 -19.02 -24.57 27.17
CA GLN A 18 -17.55 -24.50 27.26
C GLN A 18 -17.04 -24.64 28.72
N ASN A 19 -17.78 -24.07 29.68
CA ASN A 19 -17.44 -24.16 31.10
C ASN A 19 -17.73 -25.53 31.68
N GLU A 20 -18.87 -26.13 31.36
CA GLU A 20 -19.20 -27.47 31.86
C GLU A 20 -18.27 -28.53 31.26
N LEU A 21 -17.86 -28.38 29.99
CA LEU A 21 -16.85 -29.24 29.37
C LEU A 21 -15.47 -29.06 30.02
N THR A 22 -15.03 -27.83 30.24
CA THR A 22 -13.74 -27.56 30.89
C THR A 22 -13.75 -28.07 32.33
N LEU A 23 -14.86 -27.89 33.06
CA LEU A 23 -15.09 -28.40 34.41
C LEU A 23 -15.08 -29.93 34.46
N ALA A 24 -15.82 -30.59 33.56
CA ALA A 24 -15.90 -32.05 33.48
C ALA A 24 -14.54 -32.67 33.11
N MET A 25 -13.75 -32.00 32.27
CA MET A 25 -12.40 -32.46 31.94
C MET A 25 -11.42 -32.22 33.09
N ALA A 26 -11.48 -31.06 33.74
CA ALA A 26 -10.62 -30.72 34.86
C ALA A 26 -10.90 -31.62 36.08
N SER A 27 -12.15 -32.01 36.33
CA SER A 27 -12.48 -32.97 37.41
C SER A 27 -11.99 -34.39 37.12
N LEU A 28 -11.77 -34.72 35.83
CA LEU A 28 -11.22 -36.00 35.36
C LEU A 28 -9.69 -35.95 35.12
N ASN A 29 -9.00 -34.85 35.46
CA ASN A 29 -7.58 -34.61 35.15
C ASN A 29 -7.23 -34.74 33.65
N LEU A 30 -8.17 -34.44 32.76
CA LEU A 30 -7.98 -34.45 31.32
C LEU A 30 -7.57 -33.06 30.82
N ASP A 31 -6.62 -33.01 29.89
CA ASP A 31 -6.19 -31.76 29.25
C ASP A 31 -7.27 -31.24 28.29
N PHE A 32 -8.03 -30.23 28.76
CA PHE A 32 -9.12 -29.62 28.01
C PHE A 32 -8.66 -28.90 26.73
N THR A 33 -7.36 -28.62 26.58
CA THR A 33 -6.79 -27.92 25.41
C THR A 33 -6.74 -28.81 24.18
N LEU A 34 -6.89 -30.13 24.35
CA LEU A 34 -6.93 -31.10 23.24
C LEU A 34 -8.33 -31.29 22.65
N VAL A 35 -9.37 -30.78 23.31
CA VAL A 35 -10.75 -31.00 22.87
C VAL A 35 -11.12 -30.03 21.75
N ARG A 36 -11.57 -30.58 20.63
CA ARG A 36 -12.07 -29.86 19.46
C ARG A 36 -13.60 -29.83 19.50
N LEU A 37 -14.17 -28.64 19.31
CA LEU A 37 -15.61 -28.42 19.18
C LEU A 37 -16.01 -28.37 17.70
N GLU A 38 -17.30 -28.62 17.43
CA GLU A 38 -17.85 -28.37 16.10
C GLU A 38 -17.87 -26.86 15.83
N ALA A 39 -17.27 -26.45 14.72
CA ALA A 39 -17.24 -25.04 14.32
C ALA A 39 -18.65 -24.56 13.93
N PRO A 40 -19.04 -23.32 14.26
CA PRO A 40 -20.30 -22.75 13.81
C PRO A 40 -20.44 -22.80 12.28
N LYS A 41 -21.67 -22.95 11.80
CA LYS A 41 -21.97 -23.15 10.37
C LYS A 41 -21.42 -22.02 9.49
N GLU A 42 -21.36 -20.81 10.02
CA GLU A 42 -20.88 -19.60 9.37
C GLU A 42 -19.39 -19.68 9.00
N PHE A 43 -18.59 -20.49 9.72
CA PHE A 43 -17.14 -20.65 9.52
C PHE A 43 -16.76 -21.80 8.59
N LYS A 44 -17.73 -22.58 8.09
CA LYS A 44 -17.47 -23.80 7.30
C LYS A 44 -16.73 -23.53 5.98
N GLY A 45 -16.83 -22.32 5.42
CA GLY A 45 -16.13 -21.95 4.18
C GLY A 45 -14.60 -21.88 4.31
N ILE A 46 -14.08 -21.81 5.53
CA ILE A 46 -12.62 -21.75 5.79
C ILE A 46 -11.90 -23.03 5.34
N ILE A 47 -12.54 -24.18 5.52
CA ILE A 47 -11.93 -25.50 5.28
C ILE A 47 -11.44 -25.63 3.83
N GLY A 48 -12.15 -25.02 2.87
CA GLY A 48 -11.79 -25.08 1.46
C GLY A 48 -10.59 -24.19 1.08
N GLY A 49 -10.33 -23.13 1.85
CA GLY A 49 -9.28 -22.13 1.57
C GLY A 49 -8.00 -22.34 2.37
N ILE A 50 -8.09 -22.85 3.60
CA ILE A 50 -6.94 -23.02 4.51
C ILE A 50 -5.91 -24.02 3.95
N SER A 51 -4.62 -23.72 4.15
CA SER A 51 -3.54 -24.64 3.77
C SER A 51 -3.47 -25.85 4.69
N GLU A 52 -2.95 -26.97 4.18
CA GLU A 52 -2.95 -28.25 4.90
C GLU A 52 -2.24 -28.15 6.25
N GLN A 53 -1.03 -27.56 6.27
CA GLN A 53 -0.25 -27.40 7.50
C GLN A 53 -0.96 -26.50 8.52
N ARG A 54 -1.61 -25.43 8.05
CA ARG A 54 -2.34 -24.51 8.94
C ARG A 54 -3.59 -25.15 9.51
N ARG A 55 -4.27 -25.99 8.73
CA ARG A 55 -5.41 -26.77 9.20
C ARG A 55 -4.99 -27.75 10.29
N GLU A 56 -3.91 -28.49 10.09
CA GLU A 56 -3.37 -29.39 11.12
C GLU A 56 -3.04 -28.63 12.41
N SER A 57 -2.35 -27.48 12.30
CA SER A 57 -2.04 -26.63 13.46
C SER A 57 -3.29 -26.13 14.20
N ALA A 58 -4.32 -25.78 13.44
CA ALA A 58 -5.58 -25.22 13.96
C ALA A 58 -6.56 -26.27 14.51
N GLU A 59 -6.47 -27.53 14.07
CA GLU A 59 -7.40 -28.58 14.50
C GLU A 59 -6.84 -29.46 15.64
N SER A 60 -5.52 -29.64 15.71
CA SER A 60 -4.88 -30.51 16.69
C SER A 60 -3.52 -30.03 17.18
N GLY A 61 -2.97 -28.97 16.58
CA GLY A 61 -1.65 -28.45 16.90
C GLY A 61 -1.62 -27.34 17.97
N SER A 62 -0.55 -26.55 17.96
CA SER A 62 -0.31 -25.50 18.95
C SER A 62 -1.31 -24.36 18.87
N LEU A 63 -1.75 -23.96 17.68
CA LEU A 63 -2.75 -22.90 17.52
C LEU A 63 -4.09 -23.30 18.16
N HIS A 64 -4.51 -24.56 18.00
CA HIS A 64 -5.71 -25.09 18.67
C HIS A 64 -5.59 -24.96 20.19
N ARG A 65 -4.49 -25.45 20.77
CA ARG A 65 -4.25 -25.38 22.21
C ARG A 65 -4.23 -23.94 22.71
N THR A 66 -3.55 -23.03 22.00
CA THR A 66 -3.52 -21.61 22.36
C THR A 66 -4.93 -21.00 22.32
N ALA A 67 -5.74 -21.30 21.30
CA ALA A 67 -7.13 -20.83 21.21
C ALA A 67 -8.00 -21.33 22.38
N ARG A 68 -7.84 -22.59 22.79
CA ARG A 68 -8.53 -23.17 23.96
C ARG A 68 -8.08 -22.51 25.26
N LYS A 69 -6.76 -22.36 25.48
CA LYS A 69 -6.21 -21.70 26.67
C LYS A 69 -6.72 -20.26 26.80
N LEU A 70 -6.63 -19.47 25.71
CA LEU A 70 -7.08 -18.08 25.72
C LEU A 70 -8.60 -17.98 25.90
N GLY A 71 -9.38 -18.79 25.20
CA GLY A 71 -10.85 -18.78 25.31
C GLY A 71 -11.35 -19.17 26.71
N ALA A 72 -10.63 -20.06 27.40
CA ALA A 72 -10.93 -20.40 28.80
C ALA A 72 -10.49 -19.29 29.77
N LEU A 73 -9.34 -18.65 29.54
CA LEU A 73 -8.82 -17.58 30.41
C LEU A 73 -9.69 -16.31 30.37
N PHE A 74 -10.22 -15.98 29.19
CA PHE A 74 -11.10 -14.82 28.99
C PHE A 74 -12.58 -15.19 29.01
N ASP A 75 -12.95 -16.37 29.49
CA ASP A 75 -14.36 -16.75 29.64
C ASP A 75 -15.11 -15.75 30.53
N GLY A 76 -16.33 -15.42 30.12
CA GLY A 76 -17.22 -14.47 30.79
C GLY A 76 -16.80 -13.00 30.70
N VAL A 77 -15.70 -12.68 30.00
CA VAL A 77 -15.24 -11.31 29.79
C VAL A 77 -15.89 -10.63 28.58
N PRO A 78 -15.90 -11.23 27.36
CA PRO A 78 -16.50 -10.58 26.22
C PRO A 78 -18.02 -10.45 26.39
N PRO A 79 -18.63 -9.35 25.90
CA PRO A 79 -20.08 -9.21 25.86
C PRO A 79 -20.71 -10.27 24.93
N SER A 80 -21.98 -10.62 25.20
CA SER A 80 -22.72 -11.55 24.34
C SER A 80 -23.13 -10.86 23.03
N THR A 81 -22.44 -11.20 21.94
CA THR A 81 -22.65 -10.61 20.61
C THR A 81 -22.81 -11.68 19.52
N PRO A 82 -23.85 -12.52 19.59
CA PRO A 82 -24.01 -13.65 18.68
C PRO A 82 -24.17 -13.24 17.21
N ASP A 83 -24.83 -12.11 16.93
CA ASP A 83 -25.04 -11.62 15.57
C ASP A 83 -23.72 -11.15 14.94
N LEU A 84 -22.88 -10.46 15.72
CA LEU A 84 -21.52 -10.11 15.29
C LEU A 84 -20.69 -11.36 14.95
N LEU A 85 -20.67 -12.36 15.84
CA LEU A 85 -19.87 -13.58 15.62
C LEU A 85 -20.33 -14.33 14.36
N ALA A 86 -21.64 -14.39 14.11
CA ALA A 86 -22.22 -15.02 12.92
C ALA A 86 -21.89 -14.23 11.64
N ALA A 87 -22.01 -12.91 11.66
CA ALA A 87 -21.65 -12.05 10.52
C ALA A 87 -20.15 -12.15 10.21
N TYR A 88 -19.30 -12.10 11.25
CA TYR A 88 -17.86 -12.27 11.10
C TYR A 88 -17.51 -13.64 10.52
N GLY A 89 -18.10 -14.73 11.02
CA GLY A 89 -17.89 -16.08 10.47
C GLY A 89 -18.23 -16.16 8.98
N THR A 90 -19.36 -15.55 8.61
CA THR A 90 -19.82 -15.51 7.22
C THR A 90 -18.82 -14.73 6.34
N ARG A 91 -18.37 -13.55 6.80
CA ARG A 91 -17.35 -12.74 6.11
C ARG A 91 -16.02 -13.48 5.96
N VAL A 92 -15.57 -14.18 7.00
CA VAL A 92 -14.36 -14.99 6.96
C VAL A 92 -14.48 -16.11 5.92
N SER A 93 -15.62 -16.79 5.86
CA SER A 93 -15.90 -17.81 4.85
C SER A 93 -15.91 -17.24 3.43
N GLU A 94 -16.55 -16.09 3.22
CA GLU A 94 -16.56 -15.37 1.93
C GLU A 94 -15.13 -15.00 1.48
N ILE A 95 -14.32 -14.44 2.38
CA ILE A 95 -12.93 -14.06 2.11
C ILE A 95 -12.08 -15.30 1.82
N SER A 96 -12.26 -16.37 2.59
CA SER A 96 -11.50 -17.62 2.42
C SER A 96 -11.76 -18.28 1.07
N GLU A 97 -13.01 -18.29 0.60
CA GLU A 97 -13.33 -18.85 -0.72
C GLU A 97 -12.77 -17.98 -1.85
N LYS A 98 -12.78 -16.64 -1.71
CA LYS A 98 -12.17 -15.72 -2.69
C LYS A 98 -10.64 -15.80 -2.72
N ALA A 99 -9.99 -16.00 -1.57
CA ALA A 99 -8.54 -16.09 -1.45
C ALA A 99 -7.97 -17.47 -1.78
N LYS A 100 -8.84 -18.44 -2.07
CA LYS A 100 -8.47 -19.84 -2.28
C LYS A 100 -7.62 -20.00 -3.53
N LEU A 101 -6.43 -20.58 -3.35
CA LEU A 101 -5.54 -20.91 -4.45
C LEU A 101 -6.03 -22.13 -5.23
N SER A 102 -6.03 -22.01 -6.55
CA SER A 102 -6.25 -23.14 -7.45
C SER A 102 -5.12 -24.19 -7.32
N PRO A 103 -5.35 -25.46 -7.68
CA PRO A 103 -4.32 -26.49 -7.63
C PRO A 103 -3.06 -26.12 -8.43
N GLN A 104 -3.22 -25.46 -9.58
CA GLN A 104 -2.11 -25.02 -10.42
C GLN A 104 -1.27 -23.94 -9.73
N GLU A 105 -1.90 -22.99 -9.05
CA GLU A 105 -1.21 -21.97 -8.26
C GLU A 105 -0.48 -22.58 -7.07
N LYS A 106 -1.10 -23.54 -6.36
CA LYS A 106 -0.44 -24.25 -5.26
C LYS A 106 0.84 -24.96 -5.70
N VAL A 107 0.84 -25.60 -6.88
CA VAL A 107 2.02 -26.27 -7.44
C VAL A 107 3.16 -25.28 -7.74
N ARG A 108 2.86 -24.03 -8.12
CA ARG A 108 3.89 -22.99 -8.35
C ARG A 108 4.71 -22.67 -7.11
N HIS A 109 4.20 -22.95 -5.91
CA HIS A 109 4.93 -22.77 -4.65
C HIS A 109 5.90 -23.93 -4.32
N GLY A 110 5.97 -24.97 -5.17
CA GLY A 110 6.95 -26.05 -5.05
C GLY A 110 6.92 -26.74 -3.69
N ILE A 111 8.07 -26.79 -3.01
CA ILE A 111 8.23 -27.39 -1.67
C ILE A 111 7.37 -26.70 -0.58
N PHE A 112 6.91 -25.48 -0.83
CA PHE A 112 6.07 -24.71 0.10
C PHE A 112 4.57 -24.82 -0.23
N SER A 113 4.17 -25.66 -1.18
CA SER A 113 2.77 -25.85 -1.58
C SER A 113 1.83 -26.19 -0.41
N ARG A 114 2.31 -26.92 0.61
CA ARG A 114 1.54 -27.24 1.83
C ARG A 114 1.28 -26.03 2.75
N TYR A 115 2.04 -24.96 2.59
CA TYR A 115 1.90 -23.70 3.33
C TYR A 115 1.15 -22.63 2.53
N ALA A 116 1.04 -22.80 1.21
CA ALA A 116 0.45 -21.83 0.30
C ALA A 116 -1.07 -21.70 0.49
N GLY A 117 -1.54 -20.46 0.63
CA GLY A 117 -2.95 -20.11 0.79
C GLY A 117 -3.17 -19.00 1.82
N PRO A 118 -4.43 -18.60 2.04
CA PRO A 118 -4.80 -17.69 3.11
C PRO A 118 -4.41 -18.25 4.49
N ASP A 119 -3.95 -17.38 5.40
CA ASP A 119 -3.68 -17.76 6.79
C ASP A 119 -4.94 -17.56 7.63
N SER A 120 -5.81 -18.57 7.63
CA SER A 120 -6.99 -18.61 8.49
C SER A 120 -6.80 -19.54 9.69
N GLY A 121 -5.55 -19.83 10.07
CA GLY A 121 -5.21 -20.80 11.12
C GLY A 121 -5.77 -20.43 12.49
N SER A 122 -5.47 -19.22 12.98
CA SER A 122 -6.00 -18.69 14.23
C SER A 122 -7.52 -18.56 14.22
N VAL A 123 -8.11 -18.18 13.08
CA VAL A 123 -9.57 -18.07 12.92
C VAL A 123 -10.23 -19.45 13.04
N TRP A 124 -9.68 -20.47 12.36
CA TRP A 124 -10.20 -21.83 12.41
C TRP A 124 -10.02 -22.45 13.79
N ALA A 125 -8.84 -22.28 14.40
CA ALA A 125 -8.56 -22.72 15.76
C ALA A 125 -9.55 -22.10 16.77
N ALA A 126 -9.87 -20.82 16.61
CA ALA A 126 -10.88 -20.14 17.42
C ALA A 126 -12.28 -20.77 17.24
N ALA A 127 -12.70 -20.94 15.98
CA ALA A 127 -14.01 -21.49 15.63
C ALA A 127 -14.20 -22.92 16.17
N THR A 128 -13.14 -23.73 16.18
CA THR A 128 -13.15 -25.10 16.76
C THR A 128 -12.86 -25.14 18.26
N SER A 129 -12.68 -23.99 18.91
CA SER A 129 -12.39 -23.89 20.35
C SER A 129 -13.53 -23.30 21.19
N GLY A 130 -14.46 -22.59 20.57
CA GLY A 130 -15.67 -22.06 21.19
C GLY A 130 -15.89 -20.57 20.92
N THR A 131 -17.07 -20.05 21.28
CA THR A 131 -17.48 -18.66 21.03
C THR A 131 -16.55 -17.63 21.68
N ASN A 132 -16.07 -17.90 22.89
CA ASN A 132 -15.10 -17.03 23.56
C ASN A 132 -13.78 -16.98 22.82
N SER A 133 -13.32 -18.11 22.27
CA SER A 133 -12.09 -18.15 21.47
C SER A 133 -12.25 -17.33 20.18
N ILE A 134 -13.44 -17.33 19.57
CA ILE A 134 -13.75 -16.45 18.43
C ILE A 134 -13.71 -14.98 18.85
N ALA A 135 -14.30 -14.63 19.98
CA ALA A 135 -14.24 -13.26 20.50
C ALA A 135 -12.78 -12.83 20.78
N VAL A 136 -11.95 -13.69 21.38
CA VAL A 136 -10.52 -13.44 21.60
C VAL A 136 -9.77 -13.29 20.28
N HIS A 137 -10.15 -14.03 19.23
CA HIS A 137 -9.59 -13.83 17.90
C HIS A 137 -9.94 -12.45 17.34
N LEU A 138 -11.15 -11.94 17.55
CA LEU A 138 -11.52 -10.56 17.19
C LEU A 138 -10.64 -9.52 17.91
N LEU A 139 -10.32 -9.75 19.19
CA LEU A 139 -9.34 -8.94 19.93
C LEU A 139 -7.95 -9.02 19.29
N ALA A 140 -7.49 -10.23 18.93
CA ALA A 140 -6.22 -10.42 18.23
C ALA A 140 -6.18 -9.60 16.93
N CYS A 141 -7.29 -9.55 16.19
CA CYS A 141 -7.38 -8.71 15.00
C CYS A 141 -7.24 -7.22 15.32
N MET A 142 -7.91 -6.70 16.35
CA MET A 142 -7.77 -5.29 16.75
C MET A 142 -6.33 -4.93 17.11
N ILE A 143 -5.67 -5.78 17.91
CA ILE A 143 -4.26 -5.58 18.31
C ILE A 143 -3.35 -5.65 17.09
N SER A 144 -3.50 -6.65 16.21
CA SER A 144 -2.67 -6.80 15.02
C SER A 144 -2.89 -5.70 13.97
N THR A 145 -4.07 -5.08 13.92
CA THR A 145 -4.31 -3.90 13.08
C THR A 145 -3.63 -2.64 13.65
N ALA A 146 -3.61 -2.47 14.97
CA ALA A 146 -3.11 -1.25 15.59
C ALA A 146 -1.60 -1.25 15.90
N PHE A 147 -1.02 -2.40 16.25
CA PHE A 147 0.35 -2.50 16.75
C PHE A 147 1.22 -3.39 15.87
N ASP A 148 2.54 -3.21 15.92
CA ASP A 148 3.49 -4.14 15.30
C ASP A 148 3.56 -5.47 16.07
N SER A 149 4.24 -6.48 15.50
CA SER A 149 4.25 -7.84 16.07
C SER A 149 4.88 -7.89 17.46
N THR A 150 5.97 -7.16 17.69
CA THR A 150 6.65 -7.16 18.99
C THR A 150 5.78 -6.48 20.05
N GLN A 151 5.19 -5.32 19.71
CA GLN A 151 4.28 -4.60 20.59
C GLN A 151 3.04 -5.44 20.92
N ALA A 152 2.45 -6.10 19.91
CA ALA A 152 1.29 -6.97 20.09
C ALA A 152 1.57 -8.13 21.05
N VAL A 153 2.74 -8.78 20.94
CA VAL A 153 3.14 -9.84 21.89
C VAL A 153 3.32 -9.29 23.30
N SER A 154 3.90 -8.10 23.46
CA SER A 154 4.01 -7.44 24.77
C SER A 154 2.64 -7.10 25.37
N ILE A 155 1.69 -6.60 24.56
CA ILE A 155 0.30 -6.34 24.98
C ILE A 155 -0.35 -7.64 25.45
N TRP A 156 -0.26 -8.71 24.66
CA TRP A 156 -0.80 -10.02 25.05
C TRP A 156 -0.27 -10.49 26.40
N TRP A 157 1.04 -10.33 26.64
CA TRP A 157 1.61 -10.72 27.93
C TRP A 157 1.01 -9.92 29.09
N GLU A 158 0.81 -8.62 28.92
CA GLU A 158 0.15 -7.80 29.92
C GLU A 158 -1.28 -8.26 30.20
N LEU A 159 -2.04 -8.60 29.14
CA LEU A 159 -3.41 -9.10 29.28
C LEU A 159 -3.46 -10.45 30.03
N LEU A 160 -2.55 -11.37 29.69
CA LEU A 160 -2.49 -12.70 30.29
C LEU A 160 -2.18 -12.62 31.78
N GLU A 161 -1.12 -11.89 32.17
CA GLU A 161 -0.71 -11.77 33.56
C GLU A 161 -1.77 -11.04 34.40
N ARG A 162 -2.33 -9.96 33.86
CA ARG A 162 -3.37 -9.19 34.55
C ARG A 162 -4.64 -10.00 34.73
N ARG A 163 -5.05 -10.78 33.72
CA ARG A 163 -6.23 -11.64 33.80
C ARG A 163 -6.04 -12.80 34.77
N LYS A 164 -4.86 -13.45 34.76
CA LYS A 164 -4.53 -14.49 35.75
C LYS A 164 -4.60 -13.94 37.18
N ALA A 165 -4.03 -12.76 37.42
CA ALA A 165 -4.06 -12.11 38.73
C ALA A 165 -5.50 -11.74 39.16
N GLU A 166 -6.33 -11.28 38.23
CA GLU A 166 -7.75 -10.99 38.50
C GLU A 166 -8.52 -12.26 38.90
N ILE A 167 -8.34 -13.36 38.17
CA ILE A 167 -8.97 -14.65 38.50
C ILE A 167 -8.55 -15.13 39.88
N THR A 168 -7.26 -15.07 40.22
CA THR A 168 -6.77 -15.46 41.56
C THR A 168 -7.46 -14.65 42.66
N ARG A 169 -7.57 -13.32 42.49
CA ARG A 169 -8.28 -12.45 43.44
C ARG A 169 -9.77 -12.76 43.54
N LEU A 170 -10.43 -13.04 42.42
CA LEU A 170 -11.85 -13.41 42.41
C LEU A 170 -12.09 -14.70 43.19
N ILE A 171 -11.22 -15.69 43.02
CA ILE A 171 -11.27 -16.97 43.77
C ILE A 171 -11.09 -16.71 45.27
N GLU A 172 -10.09 -15.90 45.65
CA GLU A 172 -9.84 -15.52 47.06
C GLU A 172 -11.01 -14.77 47.69
N SER A 173 -11.76 -13.98 46.90
CA SER A 173 -12.90 -13.18 47.37
C SER A 173 -14.21 -13.95 47.57
N GLY A 174 -14.23 -15.28 47.35
CA GLY A 174 -15.39 -16.13 47.66
C GLY A 174 -16.36 -16.38 46.50
N MET A 175 -15.86 -16.46 45.26
CA MET A 175 -16.64 -16.81 44.07
C MET A 175 -17.27 -18.23 44.18
N ASP A 176 -18.39 -18.45 43.50
CA ASP A 176 -19.08 -19.75 43.39
C ASP A 176 -18.11 -20.90 43.03
N GLN A 177 -18.16 -22.00 43.79
CA GLN A 177 -17.17 -23.09 43.77
C GLN A 177 -16.98 -23.71 42.38
N VAL A 178 -18.06 -23.82 41.60
CA VAL A 178 -18.03 -24.46 40.27
C VAL A 178 -17.34 -23.56 39.23
N LYS A 179 -17.72 -22.28 39.17
CA LYS A 179 -17.06 -21.30 38.28
C LYS A 179 -15.62 -21.05 38.70
N SER A 180 -15.36 -21.07 40.00
CA SER A 180 -14.02 -20.95 40.59
C SER A 180 -13.07 -22.05 40.10
N PHE A 181 -13.52 -23.31 39.96
CA PHE A 181 -12.64 -24.42 39.56
C PHE A 181 -12.24 -24.36 38.07
N ALA A 182 -13.18 -24.07 37.17
CA ALA A 182 -12.87 -23.91 35.73
C ALA A 182 -11.93 -22.72 35.48
N LEU A 183 -12.20 -21.57 36.11
CA LEU A 183 -11.34 -20.38 36.01
C LEU A 183 -9.96 -20.61 36.64
N ALA A 184 -9.89 -21.28 37.79
CA ALA A 184 -8.61 -21.66 38.40
C ALA A 184 -7.77 -22.55 37.47
N THR A 185 -8.41 -23.49 36.78
CA THR A 185 -7.74 -24.39 35.82
C THR A 185 -7.23 -23.63 34.60
N ALA A 186 -8.00 -22.66 34.09
CA ALA A 186 -7.58 -21.77 33.01
C ALA A 186 -6.41 -20.86 33.43
N ALA A 187 -6.45 -20.28 34.62
CA ALA A 187 -5.38 -19.40 35.13
C ALA A 187 -4.05 -20.14 35.37
N ARG A 188 -4.10 -21.44 35.67
CA ARG A 188 -2.93 -22.32 35.81
C ARG A 188 -2.30 -22.72 34.48
N GLN A 189 -2.93 -22.43 33.34
CA GLN A 189 -2.34 -22.75 32.04
C GLN A 189 -1.12 -21.86 31.78
N ASP A 190 0.00 -22.49 31.44
CA ASP A 190 1.20 -21.78 31.02
C ASP A 190 1.12 -21.36 29.55
N PHE A 191 1.66 -20.19 29.27
CA PHE A 191 1.80 -19.63 27.92
C PHE A 191 3.27 -19.39 27.66
N SER A 192 3.77 -19.87 26.52
CA SER A 192 5.10 -19.51 26.01
C SER A 192 5.01 -18.24 25.15
N ARG A 193 6.12 -17.49 25.05
CA ARG A 193 6.18 -16.34 24.13
C ARG A 193 6.00 -16.75 22.69
N GLU A 194 6.50 -17.93 22.32
CA GLU A 194 6.40 -18.52 20.99
C GLU A 194 4.94 -18.90 20.66
N GLU A 195 4.19 -19.45 21.63
CA GLU A 195 2.77 -19.75 21.47
C GLU A 195 1.95 -18.49 21.14
N ILE A 196 2.19 -17.40 21.88
CA ILE A 196 1.51 -16.12 21.68
C ILE A 196 1.95 -15.45 20.38
N ALA A 197 3.24 -15.49 20.06
CA ALA A 197 3.75 -14.96 18.79
C ALA A 197 3.17 -15.72 17.58
N ALA A 198 3.00 -17.04 17.67
CA ALA A 198 2.36 -17.83 16.61
C ALA A 198 0.88 -17.47 16.44
N TRP A 199 0.15 -17.27 17.54
CA TRP A 199 -1.24 -16.81 17.51
C TRP A 199 -1.38 -15.42 16.87
N GLU A 200 -0.57 -14.46 17.32
CA GLU A 200 -0.53 -13.09 16.81
C GLU A 200 -0.16 -13.06 15.32
N ASN A 201 0.88 -13.79 14.92
CA ASN A 201 1.32 -13.83 13.52
C ASN A 201 0.27 -14.44 12.59
N SER A 202 -0.48 -15.45 13.05
CA SER A 202 -1.59 -16.00 12.26
C SER A 202 -2.74 -15.00 12.14
N ALA A 203 -3.13 -14.30 13.23
CA ALA A 203 -4.17 -13.26 13.18
C ALA A 203 -3.77 -12.08 12.28
N ARG A 204 -2.51 -11.65 12.33
CA ARG A 204 -1.96 -10.63 11.44
C ARG A 204 -1.94 -11.06 9.98
N SER A 205 -1.56 -12.31 9.72
CA SER A 205 -1.56 -12.87 8.36
C SER A 205 -2.98 -13.00 7.80
N TRP A 206 -3.95 -13.33 8.66
CA TRP A 206 -5.38 -13.28 8.33
C TRP A 206 -5.81 -11.88 7.89
N ILE A 207 -5.51 -10.85 8.70
CA ILE A 207 -5.85 -9.45 8.36
C ILE A 207 -5.22 -9.04 7.04
N CYS A 208 -3.96 -9.40 6.77
CA CYS A 208 -3.32 -9.07 5.50
C CYS A 208 -4.07 -9.69 4.31
N THR A 209 -4.52 -10.94 4.46
CA THR A 209 -5.33 -11.63 3.45
C THR A 209 -6.66 -10.92 3.25
N ALA A 210 -7.35 -10.60 4.35
CA ALA A 210 -8.65 -9.96 4.34
C ALA A 210 -8.60 -8.55 3.72
N ASN A 211 -7.57 -7.74 4.06
CA ASN A 211 -7.34 -6.42 3.47
C ASN A 211 -7.17 -6.51 1.95
N SER A 212 -6.43 -7.52 1.47
CA SER A 212 -6.21 -7.73 0.04
C SER A 212 -7.50 -8.11 -0.70
N VAL A 213 -8.27 -9.06 -0.15
CA VAL A 213 -9.53 -9.51 -0.79
C VAL A 213 -10.62 -8.44 -0.75
N MET A 214 -10.63 -7.61 0.30
CA MET A 214 -11.64 -6.58 0.52
C MET A 214 -11.11 -5.16 0.22
N ALA A 215 -10.04 -5.06 -0.58
CA ALA A 215 -9.28 -3.83 -0.79
C ALA A 215 -10.16 -2.60 -1.06
N LYS A 216 -11.14 -2.70 -1.96
CA LYS A 216 -12.03 -1.58 -2.30
C LYS A 216 -12.80 -1.04 -1.07
N LYS A 217 -13.41 -1.92 -0.28
CA LYS A 217 -14.17 -1.50 0.92
C LYS A 217 -13.23 -1.03 2.03
N TYR A 218 -12.12 -1.75 2.20
CA TYR A 218 -11.08 -1.42 3.17
C TYR A 218 -10.47 -0.04 2.92
N GLU A 219 -10.04 0.26 1.69
CA GLU A 219 -9.46 1.55 1.32
C GLU A 219 -10.46 2.69 1.47
N THR A 220 -11.71 2.46 1.07
CA THR A 220 -12.80 3.45 1.24
C THR A 220 -13.03 3.73 2.73
N ALA A 221 -13.15 2.69 3.55
CA ALA A 221 -13.34 2.83 4.99
C ALA A 221 -12.15 3.57 5.63
N LEU A 222 -10.92 3.15 5.32
CA LEU A 222 -9.71 3.75 5.85
C LEU A 222 -9.62 5.23 5.48
N LEU A 223 -9.90 5.61 4.23
CA LEU A 223 -9.87 7.01 3.77
C LEU A 223 -10.74 7.93 4.64
N TYR A 224 -11.97 7.50 4.96
CA TYR A 224 -12.91 8.31 5.74
C TYR A 224 -12.66 8.23 7.25
N THR A 225 -12.16 7.11 7.76
CA THR A 225 -11.80 6.98 9.18
C THR A 225 -10.50 7.68 9.54
N ASP A 226 -9.56 7.83 8.60
CA ASP A 226 -8.30 8.52 8.79
C ASP A 226 -8.58 9.98 9.20
N ASN A 227 -9.38 10.69 8.40
CA ASN A 227 -9.70 12.09 8.62
C ASN A 227 -10.45 12.39 9.94
N ALA A 228 -10.95 11.37 10.64
CA ALA A 228 -11.71 11.51 11.89
C ALA A 228 -10.82 11.80 13.12
N GLY A 229 -9.52 11.47 13.09
CA GLY A 229 -8.58 11.85 14.17
C GLY A 229 -8.91 11.31 15.57
N ALA A 230 -9.71 10.24 15.67
CA ALA A 230 -10.22 9.73 16.95
C ALA A 230 -9.15 8.93 17.74
N PRO A 231 -8.98 9.15 19.04
CA PRO A 231 -8.33 8.16 19.88
C PRO A 231 -9.25 6.95 20.09
N VAL A 232 -8.69 5.74 20.08
CA VAL A 232 -9.42 4.48 20.37
C VAL A 232 -10.08 4.55 21.74
N ASN A 233 -9.33 5.03 22.74
CA ASN A 233 -9.85 5.52 24.02
C ASN A 233 -8.76 6.39 24.69
N MET A 234 -9.11 6.97 25.85
CA MET A 234 -8.21 7.80 26.66
C MET A 234 -7.76 7.13 27.97
N VAL A 235 -7.90 5.80 28.06
CA VAL A 235 -7.61 5.03 29.28
C VAL A 235 -6.10 4.75 29.35
N SER A 236 -5.47 5.11 30.47
CA SER A 236 -4.02 4.97 30.65
C SER A 236 -3.58 3.58 31.12
N ASP A 237 -4.45 2.81 31.78
CA ASP A 237 -4.17 1.43 32.19
C ASP A 237 -4.29 0.51 30.96
N PRO A 238 -3.23 -0.22 30.55
CA PRO A 238 -3.24 -0.94 29.28
C PRO A 238 -4.26 -2.06 29.23
N PHE A 239 -4.41 -2.80 30.34
CA PHE A 239 -5.41 -3.84 30.44
C PHE A 239 -6.81 -3.26 30.24
N ARG A 240 -7.20 -2.27 31.04
CA ARG A 240 -8.52 -1.62 30.91
C ARG A 240 -8.71 -0.98 29.54
N SER A 241 -7.71 -0.29 29.01
CA SER A 241 -7.77 0.30 27.67
C SER A 241 -8.11 -0.73 26.61
N VAL A 242 -7.47 -1.91 26.65
CA VAL A 242 -7.73 -2.98 25.70
C VAL A 242 -9.10 -3.64 25.93
N MET A 243 -9.45 -3.95 27.18
CA MET A 243 -10.71 -4.62 27.48
C MET A 243 -11.93 -3.72 27.19
N ASP A 244 -11.85 -2.43 27.51
CA ASP A 244 -12.91 -1.44 27.24
C ASP A 244 -13.06 -1.23 25.73
N ALA A 245 -11.96 -1.02 24.99
CA ALA A 245 -12.01 -0.88 23.53
C ALA A 245 -12.61 -2.12 22.86
N TRP A 246 -12.23 -3.32 23.31
CA TRP A 246 -12.74 -4.57 22.77
C TRP A 246 -14.23 -4.75 23.05
N GLY A 247 -14.67 -4.50 24.29
CA GLY A 247 -16.08 -4.58 24.67
C GLY A 247 -16.96 -3.57 23.93
N ASP A 248 -16.55 -2.31 23.87
CA ASP A 248 -17.25 -1.24 23.17
C ASP A 248 -17.37 -1.54 21.66
N ALA A 249 -16.28 -2.01 21.05
CA ALA A 249 -16.25 -2.42 19.65
C ALA A 249 -17.21 -3.58 19.37
N MET A 250 -17.19 -4.61 20.21
CA MET A 250 -18.07 -5.78 20.06
C MET A 250 -19.54 -5.38 20.15
N LEU A 251 -19.93 -4.62 21.17
CA LEU A 251 -21.31 -4.16 21.34
C LEU A 251 -21.78 -3.27 20.20
N SER A 252 -20.93 -2.34 19.75
CA SER A 252 -21.26 -1.40 18.68
C SER A 252 -21.43 -2.11 17.34
N MET A 253 -20.51 -3.02 17.00
CA MET A 253 -20.58 -3.77 15.73
C MET A 253 -21.72 -4.78 15.72
N ASP A 254 -22.04 -5.42 16.85
CA ASP A 254 -23.22 -6.28 16.97
C ASP A 254 -24.52 -5.50 16.72
N ALA A 255 -24.63 -4.30 17.31
CA ALA A 255 -25.77 -3.42 17.07
C ALA A 255 -25.87 -3.01 15.59
N LEU A 256 -24.75 -2.68 14.94
CA LEU A 256 -24.70 -2.34 13.52
C LEU A 256 -25.14 -3.52 12.64
N VAL A 257 -24.64 -4.74 12.90
CA VAL A 257 -25.06 -5.96 12.19
C VAL A 257 -26.58 -6.18 12.32
N ARG A 258 -27.16 -5.89 13.48
CA ARG A 258 -28.62 -5.95 13.71
C ARG A 258 -29.41 -4.81 13.04
N GLY A 259 -28.72 -3.82 12.47
CA GLY A 259 -29.32 -2.66 11.81
C GLY A 259 -29.63 -1.48 12.75
N ILE A 260 -29.04 -1.48 13.94
CA ILE A 260 -29.15 -0.39 14.91
C ILE A 260 -28.00 0.58 14.66
N SER A 261 -28.33 1.77 14.14
CA SER A 261 -27.35 2.83 13.89
C SER A 261 -26.57 3.20 15.16
N GLN A 262 -25.28 3.50 15.00
CA GLN A 262 -24.37 3.87 16.08
C GLN A 262 -23.74 5.23 15.81
N ASN A 263 -23.45 5.97 16.88
CA ASN A 263 -22.63 7.18 16.84
C ASN A 263 -21.24 6.84 17.41
N VAL A 264 -20.18 7.26 16.70
CA VAL A 264 -18.79 7.03 17.09
C VAL A 264 -18.43 7.89 18.30
N ARG A 265 -18.44 7.28 19.49
CA ARG A 265 -18.00 7.92 20.75
C ARG A 265 -16.48 7.90 20.94
N ASN A 266 -15.84 6.87 20.40
CA ASN A 266 -14.41 6.64 20.48
C ASN A 266 -13.95 5.85 19.24
N GLY A 267 -12.65 5.81 19.01
CA GLY A 267 -12.07 5.16 17.84
C GLY A 267 -12.15 3.63 17.82
N ALA A 268 -12.67 2.98 18.88
CA ALA A 268 -12.68 1.52 18.98
C ALA A 268 -13.54 0.85 17.90
N VAL A 269 -14.73 1.39 17.62
CA VAL A 269 -15.61 0.86 16.56
C VAL A 269 -15.01 1.05 15.16
N LEU A 270 -14.28 2.15 14.93
CA LEU A 270 -13.56 2.39 13.67
C LEU A 270 -12.41 1.40 13.50
N LEU A 271 -11.68 1.10 14.57
CA LEU A 271 -10.67 0.05 14.55
C LEU A 271 -11.30 -1.29 14.23
N ALA A 272 -12.39 -1.65 14.92
CA ALA A 272 -13.06 -2.93 14.78
C ALA A 272 -13.60 -3.16 13.36
N MET A 273 -14.25 -2.17 12.75
CA MET A 273 -14.71 -2.24 11.36
C MET A 273 -13.56 -2.61 10.42
N ASN A 274 -12.41 -1.93 10.56
CA ASN A 274 -11.23 -2.18 9.74
C ASN A 274 -10.55 -3.52 10.06
N SER A 275 -10.55 -3.96 11.32
CA SER A 275 -9.97 -5.23 11.75
C SER A 275 -10.83 -6.45 11.36
N TRP A 276 -12.15 -6.32 11.43
CA TRP A 276 -13.10 -7.43 11.27
C TRP A 276 -13.75 -7.47 9.88
N HIS A 277 -13.46 -6.48 9.04
CA HIS A 277 -13.89 -6.41 7.64
C HIS A 277 -15.40 -6.43 7.46
N LEU A 278 -16.12 -5.78 8.38
CA LEU A 278 -17.57 -5.59 8.34
C LEU A 278 -17.84 -4.10 8.18
N TYR A 279 -18.34 -3.68 7.01
CA TYR A 279 -18.33 -2.27 6.61
C TYR A 279 -19.75 -1.67 6.63
N PRO A 280 -20.21 -1.08 7.74
CA PRO A 280 -21.45 -0.30 7.75
C PRO A 280 -21.36 0.89 6.78
N ASP A 281 -22.52 1.36 6.32
CA ASP A 281 -22.59 2.66 5.65
C ASP A 281 -22.20 3.76 6.66
N LEU A 282 -21.50 4.78 6.18
CA LEU A 282 -20.93 5.83 7.03
C LEU A 282 -21.64 7.16 6.79
N CYS A 283 -21.83 7.94 7.86
CA CYS A 283 -22.24 9.33 7.78
C CYS A 283 -21.19 10.19 8.48
N VAL A 284 -20.38 10.93 7.72
CA VAL A 284 -19.27 11.74 8.27
C VAL A 284 -19.72 13.19 8.33
N LEU A 285 -20.05 13.67 9.53
CA LEU A 285 -20.60 15.03 9.72
C LEU A 285 -19.56 16.11 9.40
N SER A 286 -18.29 15.87 9.71
CA SER A 286 -17.17 16.79 9.42
C SER A 286 -16.88 16.96 7.93
N CYS A 287 -17.37 16.06 7.06
CA CYS A 287 -17.22 16.14 5.61
C CYS A 287 -18.52 16.57 4.90
N GLY A 288 -19.40 17.30 5.58
CA GLY A 288 -20.64 17.82 4.99
C GLY A 288 -21.86 16.90 5.15
N GLY A 289 -21.76 15.85 5.97
CA GLY A 289 -22.87 14.94 6.25
C GLY A 289 -23.23 14.01 5.09
N GLU A 290 -22.32 13.83 4.13
CA GLU A 290 -22.53 12.91 3.03
C GLU A 290 -22.61 11.46 3.52
N HIS A 291 -23.59 10.74 2.98
CA HIS A 291 -23.81 9.33 3.27
C HIS A 291 -22.93 8.48 2.34
N ILE A 292 -21.89 7.87 2.90
CA ILE A 292 -20.95 7.01 2.19
C ILE A 292 -21.49 5.58 2.22
N LEU A 293 -21.88 5.10 1.04
CA LEU A 293 -22.41 3.75 0.86
C LEU A 293 -21.27 2.73 0.72
N GLN A 294 -21.16 1.84 1.70
CA GLN A 294 -20.30 0.65 1.66
C GLN A 294 -21.05 -0.57 1.11
N ASP A 295 -22.38 -0.57 1.23
CA ASP A 295 -23.30 -1.61 0.75
C ASP A 295 -22.81 -3.02 1.12
N ASP A 296 -22.55 -3.21 2.42
CA ASP A 296 -22.18 -4.50 2.98
C ASP A 296 -23.41 -5.34 3.30
N ASN A 297 -23.55 -6.47 2.62
CA ASN A 297 -24.66 -7.40 2.76
C ASN A 297 -24.78 -8.02 4.16
N LEU A 298 -23.70 -7.99 4.95
CA LEU A 298 -23.70 -8.52 6.33
C LEU A 298 -24.13 -7.49 7.37
N ILE A 299 -24.30 -6.23 6.96
CA ILE A 299 -24.84 -5.17 7.80
C ILE A 299 -26.30 -4.93 7.38
N ARG A 300 -27.24 -5.17 8.30
CA ARG A 300 -28.67 -4.93 8.00
C ARG A 300 -28.91 -3.44 7.86
N LYS A 301 -29.55 -3.02 6.78
CA LYS A 301 -30.10 -1.65 6.65
C LYS A 301 -31.23 -1.51 7.69
N PRO A 302 -31.27 -0.48 8.57
CA PRO A 302 -30.67 0.86 8.48
C PRO A 302 -29.42 1.10 9.36
N GLY A 303 -28.58 0.10 9.60
CA GLY A 303 -27.38 0.24 10.44
C GLY A 303 -26.34 1.18 9.81
N ILE A 304 -26.36 2.45 10.19
CA ILE A 304 -25.42 3.49 9.74
C ILE A 304 -24.50 3.86 10.90
N LEU A 305 -23.22 4.03 10.59
CA LEU A 305 -22.23 4.54 11.54
C LEU A 305 -22.03 6.03 11.33
N THR A 306 -22.48 6.83 12.30
CA THR A 306 -22.32 8.29 12.27
C THR A 306 -21.02 8.70 12.96
N ILE A 307 -20.14 9.35 12.22
CA ILE A 307 -18.86 9.89 12.68
C ILE A 307 -19.05 11.38 12.94
N ASP A 308 -19.18 11.72 14.22
CA ASP A 308 -19.31 13.08 14.73
C ASP A 308 -18.11 13.40 15.64
N LEU A 309 -16.95 13.60 15.02
CA LEU A 309 -15.71 13.89 15.74
C LEU A 309 -15.19 15.24 15.27
N GLU A 310 -15.14 16.20 16.20
CA GLU A 310 -14.50 17.50 15.97
C GLU A 310 -13.03 17.27 15.62
N GLN A 311 -12.61 17.75 14.44
CA GLN A 311 -11.20 17.84 14.10
C GLN A 311 -10.52 18.75 15.11
N ARG A 312 -9.72 18.19 16.01
CA ARG A 312 -8.75 19.00 16.76
C ARG A 312 -7.72 19.52 15.76
N GLU A 313 -7.48 20.83 15.75
CA GLU A 313 -6.53 21.50 14.84
C GLU A 313 -5.12 20.87 14.88
N ASP A 314 -4.74 20.24 16.00
CA ASP A 314 -3.45 19.55 16.18
C ASP A 314 -3.46 18.05 15.79
N SER A 315 -4.61 17.48 15.41
CA SER A 315 -4.70 16.06 15.06
C SER A 315 -4.32 15.85 13.59
N LEU A 316 -3.23 15.11 13.37
CA LEU A 316 -2.72 14.69 12.06
C LEU A 316 -3.65 13.69 11.34
N GLY A 317 -4.97 13.77 11.52
CA GLY A 317 -5.99 13.03 10.76
C GLY A 317 -5.75 11.52 10.67
N SER A 318 -5.58 10.84 11.82
CA SER A 318 -5.46 9.37 11.88
C SER A 318 -6.03 8.82 13.19
N LEU A 319 -6.50 7.56 13.15
CA LEU A 319 -6.97 6.85 14.35
C LEU A 319 -5.77 6.56 15.26
N THR A 320 -5.83 6.94 16.53
CA THR A 320 -4.70 6.78 17.46
C THR A 320 -5.00 5.82 18.61
N TRP A 321 -4.04 4.98 18.97
CA TRP A 321 -4.13 4.16 20.19
C TRP A 321 -2.82 4.24 20.97
N SER A 322 -2.90 4.75 22.20
CA SER A 322 -1.76 4.89 23.11
C SER A 322 -1.84 3.89 24.25
N LEU A 323 -0.80 3.10 24.45
CA LEU A 323 -0.68 2.12 25.54
C LEU A 323 0.72 2.19 26.19
N PRO A 324 0.83 2.26 27.53
CA PRO A 324 2.10 1.98 28.21
C PRO A 324 2.46 0.50 28.13
N LEU A 325 3.54 0.13 27.45
CA LEU A 325 3.95 -1.26 27.29
C LEU A 325 5.02 -1.65 28.30
N SER A 326 4.62 -2.36 29.35
CA SER A 326 5.52 -2.82 30.42
C SER A 326 6.46 -3.95 29.97
N TYR A 327 6.00 -4.81 29.05
CA TYR A 327 6.74 -6.00 28.59
C TYR A 327 7.56 -5.78 27.32
N MET A 328 7.79 -4.53 26.92
CA MET A 328 8.59 -4.19 25.72
C MET A 328 10.09 -4.10 26.03
N ARG A 329 10.49 -3.89 27.30
CA ARG A 329 11.88 -3.97 27.77
C ARG A 329 12.01 -5.07 28.82
N TYR A 330 13.17 -5.73 28.85
CA TYR A 330 13.48 -6.73 29.88
C TYR A 330 13.74 -6.09 31.26
N TYR A 331 14.06 -4.79 31.32
CA TYR A 331 14.19 -3.98 32.55
C TYR A 331 13.88 -2.50 32.23
N GLY A 332 13.08 -1.82 33.07
CA GLY A 332 12.81 -0.37 33.00
C GLY A 332 11.34 0.00 33.11
N ASP A 333 11.06 1.32 33.17
CA ASP A 333 9.70 1.85 33.23
C ASP A 333 8.92 1.56 31.92
N PRO A 334 7.58 1.35 32.01
CA PRO A 334 6.74 1.13 30.83
C PRO A 334 6.88 2.26 29.80
N ILE A 335 6.99 1.90 28.53
CA ILE A 335 7.11 2.88 27.45
C ILE A 335 5.72 3.19 26.91
N MET A 336 5.33 4.47 26.91
CA MET A 336 4.15 4.92 26.20
C MET A 336 4.34 4.75 24.70
N VAL A 337 3.63 3.80 24.09
CA VAL A 337 3.59 3.58 22.65
C VAL A 337 2.30 4.19 22.12
N THR A 338 2.40 5.12 21.17
CA THR A 338 1.25 5.65 20.44
C THR A 338 1.31 5.19 19.00
N GLN A 339 0.35 4.39 18.58
CA GLN A 339 0.22 3.94 17.20
C GLN A 339 -0.87 4.68 16.47
N LYS A 340 -0.67 4.85 15.17
CA LYS A 340 -1.63 5.44 14.23
C LYS A 340 -2.11 4.37 13.27
N VAL A 341 -3.42 4.21 13.13
CA VAL A 341 -4.03 3.45 12.03
C VAL A 341 -4.46 4.47 10.98
N SER A 342 -3.75 4.46 9.86
CA SER A 342 -3.87 5.46 8.79
C SER A 342 -3.50 4.83 7.46
N VAL A 343 -3.81 5.52 6.36
CA VAL A 343 -3.32 5.12 5.03
C VAL A 343 -1.79 5.05 5.02
N ASP A 344 -1.12 5.97 5.72
CA ASP A 344 0.34 6.08 5.78
C ASP A 344 1.03 5.00 6.62
N SER A 345 0.32 4.37 7.56
CA SER A 345 0.84 3.31 8.43
C SER A 345 0.40 1.91 7.98
N SER A 346 -0.47 1.82 6.99
CA SER A 346 -0.89 0.56 6.39
C SER A 346 0.25 -0.10 5.61
N ARG A 347 0.26 -1.43 5.56
CA ARG A 347 1.17 -2.17 4.69
C ARG A 347 0.84 -1.87 3.23
N VAL A 348 1.77 -1.22 2.56
CA VAL A 348 1.65 -0.81 1.16
C VAL A 348 1.92 -2.01 0.24
N SER A 349 1.04 -2.28 -0.73
CA SER A 349 1.31 -3.32 -1.75
C SER A 349 2.46 -2.88 -2.68
N MET A 350 3.05 -3.80 -3.45
CA MET A 350 4.12 -3.41 -4.39
C MET A 350 3.62 -2.42 -5.46
N ASP A 351 2.37 -2.56 -5.90
CA ASP A 351 1.70 -1.63 -6.83
C ASP A 351 1.33 -0.30 -6.17
N GLN A 352 1.17 -0.25 -4.86
CA GLN A 352 1.02 1.00 -4.15
C GLN A 352 2.40 1.64 -3.85
N PHE A 353 3.44 0.83 -3.66
CA PHE A 353 4.77 1.27 -3.31
C PHE A 353 5.43 2.11 -4.41
N ARG A 354 5.14 1.83 -5.68
CA ARG A 354 5.58 2.70 -6.80
C ARG A 354 5.09 4.15 -6.67
N PHE A 355 3.94 4.41 -6.04
CA PHE A 355 3.49 5.79 -5.75
C PHE A 355 4.33 6.46 -4.68
N VAL A 356 4.79 5.71 -3.67
CA VAL A 356 5.74 6.19 -2.66
C VAL A 356 7.07 6.54 -3.32
N ILE A 357 7.62 5.65 -4.16
CA ILE A 357 8.86 5.91 -4.92
C ILE A 357 8.71 7.13 -5.82
N LEU A 358 7.57 7.26 -6.52
CA LEU A 358 7.26 8.43 -7.33
C LEU A 358 7.28 9.71 -6.49
N GLY A 359 6.72 9.70 -5.30
CA GLY A 359 6.81 10.79 -4.33
C GLY A 359 8.25 11.15 -3.98
N CYS A 360 9.09 10.16 -3.67
CA CYS A 360 10.51 10.38 -3.38
C CYS A 360 11.25 11.02 -4.57
N VAL A 361 10.92 10.64 -5.81
CA VAL A 361 11.54 11.21 -7.02
C VAL A 361 11.05 12.65 -7.28
N ILE A 362 9.75 12.91 -7.21
CA ILE A 362 9.16 14.23 -7.41
C ILE A 362 9.73 15.25 -6.42
N GLU A 363 9.97 14.81 -5.20
CA GLU A 363 10.56 15.63 -4.15
C GLU A 363 11.98 16.12 -4.48
N GLN A 364 12.74 15.35 -5.26
CA GLN A 364 14.06 15.76 -5.75
C GLN A 364 13.97 16.84 -6.85
N TRP A 365 12.78 17.11 -7.38
CA TRP A 365 12.55 18.14 -8.42
C TRP A 365 12.06 19.46 -7.84
N ARG A 366 12.13 19.65 -6.52
CA ARG A 366 11.82 20.91 -5.85
C ARG A 366 12.56 22.07 -6.53
N GLY A 367 11.81 23.09 -6.93
CA GLY A 367 12.30 24.26 -7.66
C GLY A 367 12.06 24.22 -9.18
N PHE A 368 11.73 23.06 -9.76
CA PHE A 368 11.37 22.92 -11.20
C PHE A 368 9.88 22.61 -11.41
N THR A 369 9.22 22.06 -10.39
CA THR A 369 7.77 21.82 -10.39
C THR A 369 7.16 22.54 -9.20
N HIS A 370 6.08 23.30 -9.42
CA HIS A 370 5.47 24.12 -8.37
C HIS A 370 4.46 23.31 -7.55
N ASN A 371 3.77 22.37 -8.21
CA ASN A 371 2.78 21.51 -7.58
C ASN A 371 2.90 20.04 -8.06
N LEU A 372 2.20 19.13 -7.38
CA LEU A 372 2.18 17.71 -7.74
C LEU A 372 1.62 17.49 -9.16
N SER A 373 0.61 18.25 -9.56
CA SER A 373 0.01 18.12 -10.90
C SER A 373 1.00 18.43 -12.02
N ASP A 374 1.90 19.39 -11.84
CA ASP A 374 2.95 19.74 -12.82
C ASP A 374 3.93 18.58 -12.99
N ALA A 375 4.35 17.97 -11.87
CA ALA A 375 5.25 16.82 -11.87
C ALA A 375 4.61 15.58 -12.50
N MET A 376 3.32 15.34 -12.22
CA MET A 376 2.54 14.26 -12.84
C MET A 376 2.36 14.49 -14.35
N ASN A 377 2.06 15.73 -14.76
CA ASN A 377 1.91 16.09 -16.17
C ASN A 377 3.22 15.91 -16.94
N LEU A 378 4.35 16.32 -16.36
CA LEU A 378 5.67 16.08 -16.94
C LEU A 378 5.93 14.60 -17.18
N MET A 379 5.70 13.75 -16.18
CA MET A 379 5.90 12.31 -16.32
C MET A 379 4.94 11.69 -17.34
N SER A 380 3.70 12.20 -17.44
CA SER A 380 2.77 11.80 -18.49
C SER A 380 3.32 12.16 -19.87
N LYS A 381 3.86 13.38 -20.05
CA LYS A 381 4.48 13.78 -21.33
C LYS A 381 5.73 12.97 -21.66
N LEU A 382 6.50 12.58 -20.64
CA LEU A 382 7.66 11.69 -20.81
C LEU A 382 7.20 10.33 -21.32
N LEU A 383 6.13 9.76 -20.73
CA LEU A 383 5.53 8.51 -21.18
C LEU A 383 5.01 8.64 -22.62
N ASP A 384 4.26 9.70 -22.94
CA ASP A 384 3.77 9.97 -24.29
C ASP A 384 4.92 10.06 -25.30
N ALA A 385 6.04 10.67 -24.94
CA ALA A 385 7.23 10.75 -25.79
C ALA A 385 7.89 9.39 -26.04
N PHE A 386 7.88 8.49 -25.04
CA PHE A 386 8.36 7.12 -25.23
C PHE A 386 7.42 6.26 -26.08
N LEU A 387 6.11 6.52 -26.04
CA LEU A 387 5.07 5.82 -26.80
C LEU A 387 4.83 6.40 -28.21
N TRP A 388 5.32 7.61 -28.48
CA TRP A 388 5.18 8.30 -29.77
C TRP A 388 5.60 7.48 -31.01
N PRO A 389 6.70 6.70 -31.01
CA PRO A 389 7.08 5.92 -32.19
C PRO A 389 6.22 4.67 -32.41
N GLU A 390 5.49 4.19 -31.40
CA GLU A 390 4.54 3.08 -31.56
C GLU A 390 3.26 3.53 -32.28
N THR A 391 2.91 4.81 -32.19
CA THR A 391 1.69 5.40 -32.77
C THR A 391 1.90 5.98 -34.17
N SER A 392 3.13 6.34 -34.57
CA SER A 392 3.42 6.98 -35.86
C SER A 392 3.71 6.02 -37.02
N GLY A 393 3.90 4.71 -36.76
CA GLY A 393 4.06 3.69 -37.81
C GLY A 393 5.33 3.79 -38.67
N GLU A 394 6.28 4.66 -38.32
CA GLU A 394 7.49 4.90 -39.12
C GLU A 394 8.59 3.87 -38.84
N ALA A 395 8.90 3.04 -39.85
CA ALA A 395 9.86 1.93 -39.76
C ALA A 395 11.32 2.33 -39.48
N GLN A 396 11.64 3.63 -39.47
CA GLN A 396 13.00 4.16 -39.31
C GLN A 396 13.52 4.08 -37.85
N TYR A 397 12.65 3.79 -36.89
CA TYR A 397 12.95 3.83 -35.45
C TYR A 397 13.02 2.46 -34.76
N LYS A 398 13.23 1.36 -35.49
CA LYS A 398 13.28 -0.02 -34.91
C LYS A 398 14.18 -0.16 -33.67
N ARG A 399 15.34 0.50 -33.65
CA ARG A 399 16.27 0.48 -32.50
C ARG A 399 15.73 1.27 -31.30
N PHE A 400 15.07 2.41 -31.55
CA PHE A 400 14.39 3.19 -30.52
C PHE A 400 13.20 2.42 -29.95
N LEU A 401 12.41 1.74 -30.79
CA LEU A 401 11.28 0.90 -30.37
C LEU A 401 11.70 -0.21 -29.39
N SER A 402 12.79 -0.93 -29.68
CA SER A 402 13.31 -1.97 -28.77
C SER A 402 13.82 -1.42 -27.43
N THR A 403 14.39 -0.22 -27.43
CA THR A 403 14.86 0.43 -26.19
C THR A 403 13.69 1.05 -25.42
N SER A 404 12.73 1.67 -26.10
CA SER A 404 11.55 2.28 -25.50
C SER A 404 10.69 1.25 -24.78
N SER A 405 10.41 0.11 -25.40
CA SER A 405 9.67 -1.01 -24.78
C SER A 405 10.40 -1.62 -23.59
N SER A 406 11.74 -1.62 -23.58
CA SER A 406 12.52 -2.03 -22.40
C SER A 406 12.46 -1.00 -21.26
N VAL A 407 12.43 0.29 -21.58
CA VAL A 407 12.35 1.40 -20.62
C VAL A 407 10.96 1.53 -20.01
N THR A 408 9.90 1.41 -20.82
CA THR A 408 8.49 1.49 -20.38
C THR A 408 7.98 0.17 -19.77
N SER A 409 8.75 -0.91 -19.89
CA SER A 409 8.43 -2.20 -19.25
C SER A 409 8.26 -2.03 -17.73
N LYS A 410 7.26 -2.72 -17.16
CA LYS A 410 7.05 -2.81 -15.71
C LYS A 410 8.22 -3.47 -14.96
N ILE A 411 9.20 -4.06 -15.65
CA ILE A 411 10.40 -4.62 -15.02
C ILE A 411 11.47 -3.53 -14.81
N SER A 412 11.39 -2.42 -15.54
CA SER A 412 12.28 -1.27 -15.42
C SER A 412 11.84 -0.34 -14.29
N TRP A 413 12.80 0.23 -13.56
CA TRP A 413 12.51 1.16 -12.46
C TRP A 413 11.77 2.42 -12.95
N ILE A 414 12.10 2.93 -14.14
CA ILE A 414 11.41 4.09 -14.73
C ILE A 414 10.05 3.69 -15.31
N GLY A 415 9.92 2.48 -15.85
CA GLY A 415 8.64 1.94 -16.30
C GLY A 415 7.64 1.75 -15.16
N GLN A 416 8.10 1.39 -13.96
CA GLN A 416 7.28 1.36 -12.74
C GLN A 416 6.74 2.74 -12.36
N LEU A 417 7.56 3.79 -12.48
CA LEU A 417 7.14 5.18 -12.22
C LEU A 417 6.16 5.69 -13.27
N LEU A 418 6.42 5.41 -14.56
CA LEU A 418 5.55 5.79 -15.65
C LEU A 418 4.20 5.07 -15.58
N SER A 419 4.21 3.77 -15.25
CA SER A 419 2.98 3.00 -15.03
C SER A 419 2.17 3.53 -13.84
N ALA A 420 2.81 4.03 -12.78
CA ALA A 420 2.10 4.66 -11.67
C ALA A 420 1.36 5.93 -12.12
N VAL A 421 1.99 6.74 -12.99
CA VAL A 421 1.40 7.97 -13.53
C VAL A 421 0.25 7.66 -14.49
N ASP A 422 0.42 6.65 -15.34
CA ASP A 422 -0.65 6.20 -16.25
C ASP A 422 -1.85 5.66 -15.47
N ASP A 423 -1.61 4.78 -14.48
CA ASP A 423 -2.67 4.23 -13.64
C ASP A 423 -3.41 5.33 -12.87
N PHE A 424 -2.69 6.34 -12.35
CA PHE A 424 -3.29 7.49 -11.66
C PHE A 424 -4.31 8.25 -12.52
N LYS A 425 -4.14 8.27 -13.84
CA LYS A 425 -5.04 8.94 -14.79
C LYS A 425 -6.42 8.29 -14.82
N TYR A 426 -6.46 6.95 -14.73
CA TYR A 426 -7.69 6.15 -14.83
C TYR A 426 -8.33 5.80 -13.49
N TYR A 427 -7.64 6.07 -12.38
CA TYR A 427 -8.16 5.86 -11.02
C TYR A 427 -9.41 6.69 -10.72
N THR A 428 -10.30 6.08 -9.94
CA THR A 428 -11.44 6.75 -9.29
C THR A 428 -10.95 7.82 -8.30
N GLU A 429 -11.84 8.72 -7.87
CA GLU A 429 -11.44 9.78 -6.94
C GLU A 429 -10.98 9.25 -5.57
N VAL A 430 -11.52 8.11 -5.12
CA VAL A 430 -11.06 7.42 -3.90
C VAL A 430 -9.65 6.87 -4.09
N GLU A 431 -9.40 6.14 -5.19
CA GLU A 431 -8.08 5.59 -5.50
C GLU A 431 -7.04 6.70 -5.71
N LYS A 432 -7.41 7.82 -6.34
CA LYS A 432 -6.55 9.01 -6.47
C LYS A 432 -6.26 9.67 -5.12
N ALA A 433 -7.22 9.69 -4.19
CA ALA A 433 -6.98 10.23 -2.85
C ALA A 433 -5.94 9.38 -2.09
N THR A 434 -6.08 8.06 -2.14
CA THR A 434 -5.10 7.11 -1.57
C THR A 434 -3.73 7.26 -2.23
N ALA A 435 -3.66 7.28 -3.57
CA ALA A 435 -2.42 7.46 -4.31
C ALA A 435 -1.75 8.80 -3.98
N ARG A 436 -2.51 9.90 -3.82
CA ARG A 436 -1.98 11.20 -3.37
C ARG A 436 -1.38 11.13 -1.96
N LYS A 437 -2.02 10.43 -1.02
CA LYS A 437 -1.47 10.21 0.33
C LYS A 437 -0.13 9.45 0.25
N LEU A 438 -0.05 8.38 -0.52
CA LEU A 438 1.17 7.60 -0.74
C LEU A 438 2.30 8.42 -1.40
N ILE A 439 1.99 9.23 -2.41
CA ILE A 439 2.95 10.13 -3.04
C ILE A 439 3.46 11.15 -2.01
N ASN A 440 2.57 11.77 -1.22
CA ASN A 440 2.96 12.72 -0.19
C ASN A 440 3.74 12.06 0.96
N HIS A 441 3.50 10.78 1.24
CA HIS A 441 4.33 9.99 2.15
C HIS A 441 5.76 9.87 1.61
N GLY A 442 5.93 9.45 0.34
CA GLY A 442 7.24 9.41 -0.30
C GLY A 442 7.96 10.76 -0.32
N ARG A 443 7.22 11.85 -0.57
CA ARG A 443 7.78 13.22 -0.54
C ARG A 443 8.29 13.65 0.84
N ARG A 444 7.78 13.09 1.93
CA ARG A 444 8.31 13.32 3.28
C ARG A 444 9.56 12.50 3.58
N HIS A 445 9.86 11.50 2.75
CA HIS A 445 10.97 10.57 2.93
C HIS A 445 11.87 10.44 1.67
N PRO A 446 12.29 11.53 1.00
CA PRO A 446 13.10 11.47 -0.22
C PRO A 446 14.45 10.74 -0.03
N GLN A 447 14.96 10.73 1.21
CA GLN A 447 16.20 10.05 1.60
C GLN A 447 16.17 8.55 1.39
N PHE A 448 14.99 7.95 1.19
CA PHE A 448 14.84 6.54 0.88
C PHE A 448 15.54 6.16 -0.44
N LEU A 449 15.49 7.05 -1.45
CA LEU A 449 16.11 6.80 -2.76
C LEU A 449 17.50 7.42 -2.90
N CYS A 450 17.74 8.56 -2.27
CA CYS A 450 19.01 9.26 -2.40
C CYS A 450 19.45 9.83 -1.05
N PRO A 451 20.62 9.46 -0.52
CA PRO A 451 21.15 10.01 0.72
C PRO A 451 21.27 11.54 0.69
N VAL A 452 21.11 12.17 1.85
CA VAL A 452 21.26 13.63 2.01
C VAL A 452 22.65 14.06 1.57
N GLY A 453 22.74 15.01 0.63
CA GLY A 453 23.99 15.59 0.16
C GLY A 453 24.53 15.05 -1.17
N ILE A 454 23.92 14.00 -1.72
CA ILE A 454 24.16 13.61 -3.13
C ILE A 454 23.15 14.40 -3.96
N GLU A 455 23.60 15.45 -4.65
CA GLU A 455 22.82 16.06 -5.72
C GLU A 455 22.74 15.09 -6.90
N GLY A 456 21.97 14.01 -6.75
CA GLY A 456 21.59 13.17 -7.87
C GLY A 456 21.05 14.05 -8.99
N GLY A 457 21.38 13.73 -10.24
CA GLY A 457 21.02 14.55 -11.40
C GLY A 457 19.54 14.92 -11.37
N ARG A 458 19.25 16.18 -11.02
CA ARG A 458 17.89 16.70 -10.87
C ARG A 458 17.15 16.47 -12.18
N PHE A 459 15.88 16.09 -12.11
CA PHE A 459 15.07 15.86 -13.30
C PHE A 459 15.70 14.80 -14.24
N PHE A 460 16.23 13.71 -13.69
CA PHE A 460 16.96 12.67 -14.43
C PHE A 460 18.16 13.22 -15.25
N GLY A 461 18.71 14.36 -14.85
CA GLY A 461 19.76 15.07 -15.57
C GLY A 461 19.28 15.90 -16.76
N LEU A 462 17.96 15.99 -17.04
CA LEU A 462 17.43 16.84 -18.13
C LEU A 462 17.44 18.33 -17.77
N SER A 463 17.67 18.68 -16.51
CA SER A 463 17.98 20.07 -16.14
C SER A 463 19.32 20.55 -16.73
N PHE A 464 20.17 19.61 -17.15
CA PHE A 464 21.42 19.92 -17.84
C PHE A 464 21.18 19.99 -19.36
N ILE A 465 21.31 21.19 -19.93
CA ILE A 465 21.05 21.47 -21.35
C ILE A 465 21.75 20.47 -22.30
N PRO A 466 23.03 20.10 -22.11
CA PRO A 466 23.67 19.10 -22.97
C PRO A 466 22.98 17.73 -22.97
N SER A 467 22.50 17.25 -21.82
CA SER A 467 21.73 15.99 -21.73
C SER A 467 20.40 16.10 -22.47
N LEU A 468 19.70 17.22 -22.30
CA LEU A 468 18.43 17.48 -23.01
C LEU A 468 18.65 17.58 -24.53
N PHE A 469 19.75 18.21 -24.96
CA PHE A 469 20.06 18.38 -26.37
C PHE A 469 20.46 17.07 -27.04
N TYR A 470 21.06 16.16 -26.29
CA TYR A 470 21.34 14.81 -26.76
C TYR A 470 20.06 14.04 -27.12
N LEU A 471 18.96 14.29 -26.38
CA LEU A 471 17.65 13.68 -26.66
C LEU A 471 16.89 14.33 -27.82
N MET A 472 17.26 15.56 -28.20
CA MET A 472 16.65 16.25 -29.33
C MET A 472 17.39 15.92 -30.63
N SER A 473 16.72 15.23 -31.54
CA SER A 473 17.24 14.91 -32.87
C SER A 473 17.23 16.13 -33.79
N GLY A 474 18.41 16.52 -34.27
CA GLY A 474 18.59 17.61 -35.23
C GLY A 474 18.61 19.02 -34.61
N PRO A 475 18.94 20.04 -35.42
CA PRO A 475 19.08 21.43 -34.95
C PRO A 475 17.74 22.11 -34.68
N GLU A 476 16.66 21.74 -35.37
CA GLU A 476 15.36 22.42 -35.27
C GLU A 476 14.74 22.42 -33.87
N PRO A 477 14.60 21.27 -33.18
CA PRO A 477 13.98 21.26 -31.86
C PRO A 477 14.84 22.01 -30.84
N ARG A 478 16.17 21.95 -30.98
CA ARG A 478 17.14 22.66 -30.14
C ARG A 478 17.01 24.17 -30.31
N ILE A 479 16.91 24.65 -31.55
CA ILE A 479 16.71 26.07 -31.85
C ILE A 479 15.36 26.54 -31.29
N ARG A 480 14.29 25.77 -31.47
CA ARG A 480 12.97 26.12 -30.91
C ARG A 480 13.01 26.23 -29.40
N TYR A 481 13.67 25.30 -28.72
CA TYR A 481 13.86 25.35 -27.27
C TYR A 481 14.63 26.60 -26.84
N LEU A 482 15.75 26.91 -27.50
CA LEU A 482 16.55 28.10 -27.18
C LEU A 482 15.80 29.41 -27.41
N ARG A 483 14.90 29.47 -28.40
CA ARG A 483 14.02 30.63 -28.61
C ARG A 483 13.04 30.82 -27.47
N GLN A 484 12.40 29.74 -27.02
CA GLN A 484 11.50 29.79 -25.87
C GLN A 484 12.26 30.21 -24.61
N LEU A 485 13.43 29.62 -24.36
CA LEU A 485 14.28 29.99 -23.24
C LEU A 485 14.70 31.47 -23.28
N ALA A 486 15.06 31.98 -24.46
CA ALA A 486 15.39 33.38 -24.64
C ALA A 486 14.19 34.30 -24.36
N GLN A 487 12.98 33.90 -24.73
CA GLN A 487 11.76 34.62 -24.41
C GLN A 487 11.49 34.62 -22.89
N ASP A 488 11.62 33.46 -22.24
CA ASP A 488 11.39 33.33 -20.79
C ASP A 488 12.41 34.14 -19.97
N MET A 489 13.64 34.30 -20.49
CA MET A 489 14.71 35.12 -19.93
C MET A 489 14.65 36.60 -20.35
N ASN A 490 13.65 37.02 -21.14
CA ASN A 490 13.51 38.38 -21.69
C ASN A 490 14.76 38.86 -22.46
N LEU A 491 15.41 37.97 -23.22
CA LEU A 491 16.57 38.31 -24.05
C LEU A 491 16.13 38.98 -25.36
N SER A 492 16.96 39.92 -25.83
CA SER A 492 16.75 40.66 -27.08
C SER A 492 17.72 40.22 -28.18
N ASN A 493 17.25 40.23 -29.43
CA ASN A 493 18.07 40.01 -30.63
C ASN A 493 19.22 41.03 -30.78
N ALA A 494 19.22 42.13 -30.02
CA ALA A 494 20.29 43.13 -30.04
C ALA A 494 21.65 42.54 -29.61
N ASP A 495 21.64 41.65 -28.61
CA ASP A 495 22.86 41.16 -27.95
C ASP A 495 23.04 39.63 -28.08
N HIS A 496 22.05 38.92 -28.62
CA HIS A 496 22.01 37.46 -28.57
C HIS A 496 21.61 36.82 -29.90
N VAL A 497 22.32 35.74 -30.26
CA VAL A 497 22.02 34.88 -31.42
C VAL A 497 22.20 33.41 -31.01
N ILE A 498 21.50 32.49 -31.67
CA ILE A 498 21.70 31.05 -31.50
C ILE A 498 22.76 30.59 -32.50
N ARG A 499 23.85 29.99 -32.02
CA ARG A 499 24.85 29.32 -32.87
C ARG A 499 24.69 27.81 -32.77
N TYR A 500 24.63 27.11 -33.90
CA TYR A 500 24.52 25.65 -33.95
C TYR A 500 25.37 25.06 -35.08
N LEU A 501 25.71 23.78 -34.97
CA LEU A 501 26.34 23.01 -36.05
C LEU A 501 25.23 22.40 -36.92
N ASN A 502 25.31 22.59 -38.23
CA ASN A 502 24.42 21.96 -39.18
C ASN A 502 24.83 20.51 -39.47
N GLU A 503 24.03 19.80 -40.26
CA GLU A 503 24.29 18.39 -40.64
C GLU A 503 25.62 18.20 -41.39
N THR A 504 26.17 19.27 -41.98
CA THR A 504 27.46 19.27 -42.69
C THR A 504 28.65 19.64 -41.78
N GLY A 505 28.43 19.82 -40.48
CA GLY A 505 29.48 20.19 -39.51
C GLY A 505 29.92 21.66 -39.57
N LYS A 506 29.17 22.53 -40.25
CA LYS A 506 29.44 23.97 -40.34
C LYS A 506 28.59 24.75 -39.34
N TYR A 507 29.11 25.87 -38.87
CA TYR A 507 28.36 26.75 -37.98
C TYR A 507 27.31 27.54 -38.74
N GLU A 508 26.08 27.51 -38.23
CA GLU A 508 24.97 28.36 -38.66
C GLU A 508 24.46 29.16 -37.47
N TYR A 509 23.83 30.30 -37.79
CA TYR A 509 23.28 31.20 -36.78
C TYR A 509 21.77 31.37 -36.99
N ALA A 510 21.02 31.53 -35.90
CA ALA A 510 19.57 31.76 -35.93
C ALA A 510 19.16 32.85 -34.93
N SER A 511 18.15 33.64 -35.31
CA SER A 511 17.57 34.68 -34.45
C SER A 511 16.82 34.06 -33.26
N ILE A 512 16.90 34.69 -32.08
CA ILE A 512 16.16 34.27 -30.87
C ILE A 512 14.69 34.72 -30.89
N ALA A 513 14.39 35.89 -31.46
CA ALA A 513 13.02 36.40 -31.64
C ALA A 513 12.72 36.72 -33.11
N PRO A 514 11.45 36.78 -33.53
CA PRO A 514 11.08 37.21 -34.89
C PRO A 514 11.59 38.62 -35.18
N MET A 515 12.12 38.85 -36.39
CA MET A 515 12.62 40.14 -36.85
C MET A 515 11.82 40.63 -38.05
N THR A 516 11.58 41.93 -38.11
CA THR A 516 11.03 42.59 -39.30
C THR A 516 12.16 42.75 -40.30
N VAL A 517 12.16 41.95 -41.36
CA VAL A 517 13.17 42.07 -42.43
C VAL A 517 12.79 43.25 -43.31
N ALA A 518 13.49 44.37 -43.17
CA ALA A 518 13.44 45.42 -44.17
C ALA A 518 14.06 44.87 -45.47
N SER A 519 13.34 45.05 -46.59
CA SER A 519 13.70 44.52 -47.91
C SER A 519 15.18 44.78 -48.26
N ARG A 520 15.91 43.70 -48.58
CA ARG A 520 17.20 43.62 -49.29
C ARG A 520 18.18 44.79 -49.07
N SER A 521 19.11 44.65 -48.11
CA SER A 521 20.44 45.25 -48.24
C SER A 521 21.44 44.18 -48.67
N ASN A 522 21.93 44.27 -49.90
CA ASN A 522 23.16 43.60 -50.32
C ASN A 522 24.30 44.14 -49.43
N ASN A 523 24.63 43.43 -48.35
CA ASN A 523 25.84 43.71 -47.59
C ASN A 523 26.93 42.73 -48.01
N GLU A 524 28.10 43.28 -48.29
CA GLU A 524 29.35 42.64 -48.74
C GLU A 524 29.99 41.67 -47.71
N PHE A 525 29.21 41.10 -46.79
CA PHE A 525 29.69 40.16 -45.78
C PHE A 525 29.02 38.79 -45.98
N SER A 526 29.69 37.92 -46.74
CA SER A 526 29.80 36.44 -46.69
C SER A 526 28.70 35.51 -46.10
N TYR A 527 27.46 35.94 -45.85
CA TYR A 527 26.38 35.09 -45.29
C TYR A 527 25.08 35.18 -46.09
N LEU A 528 24.52 34.02 -46.49
CA LEU A 528 23.22 33.94 -47.16
C LEU A 528 22.08 33.81 -46.13
N HIS A 529 20.98 34.52 -46.37
CA HIS A 529 19.73 34.37 -45.62
C HIS A 529 18.91 33.20 -46.16
N ARG A 530 18.67 32.16 -45.35
CA ARG A 530 17.65 31.15 -45.68
C ARG A 530 16.31 31.60 -45.09
N ILE A 531 15.47 32.20 -45.95
CA ILE A 531 14.11 32.60 -45.60
C ILE A 531 13.23 31.34 -45.62
N CYS A 532 12.46 31.10 -44.55
CA CYS A 532 11.46 30.03 -44.54
C CYS A 532 10.35 30.39 -45.56
N PRO A 533 9.96 29.52 -46.51
CA PRO A 533 9.15 29.92 -47.67
C PRO A 533 7.69 30.32 -47.39
N SER A 534 7.25 30.34 -46.12
CA SER A 534 5.82 30.31 -45.78
C SER A 534 5.24 31.59 -45.17
N ALA A 535 5.91 32.74 -45.22
CA ALA A 535 5.24 33.99 -44.86
C ALA A 535 5.69 35.15 -45.74
N GLN A 536 4.74 35.86 -46.32
CA GLN A 536 4.96 37.19 -46.90
C GLN A 536 4.45 38.22 -45.89
N GLY A 537 5.32 39.12 -45.43
CA GLY A 537 4.93 40.39 -44.78
C GLY A 537 4.88 40.48 -43.25
N GLY A 538 5.24 39.44 -42.48
CA GLY A 538 5.27 39.48 -41.00
C GLY A 538 6.69 39.43 -40.39
N PRO A 539 6.85 39.71 -39.09
CA PRO A 539 8.12 39.47 -38.39
C PRO A 539 8.43 37.96 -38.43
N MET A 540 9.63 37.60 -38.85
CA MET A 540 10.04 36.21 -39.10
C MET A 540 11.38 35.89 -38.45
N HIS A 541 11.60 34.63 -38.13
CA HIS A 541 12.90 34.18 -37.69
C HIS A 541 13.90 34.10 -38.85
N ILE A 542 15.10 34.62 -38.66
CA ILE A 542 16.17 34.65 -39.67
C ILE A 542 17.22 33.57 -39.34
N ARG A 543 17.86 33.03 -40.39
CA ARG A 543 19.07 32.22 -40.30
C ARG A 543 20.17 32.78 -41.18
N TRP A 544 21.40 32.67 -40.70
CA TRP A 544 22.61 33.06 -41.42
C TRP A 544 23.48 31.82 -41.64
N ILE A 545 23.86 31.58 -42.89
CA ILE A 545 24.67 30.44 -43.32
C ILE A 545 25.97 30.95 -43.92
N GLU A 546 27.10 30.38 -43.51
CA GLU A 546 28.43 30.71 -44.03
C GLU A 546 28.56 30.29 -45.50
N ILE A 547 28.91 31.24 -46.37
CA ILE A 547 29.21 30.96 -47.78
C ILE A 547 30.62 30.37 -47.83
N VAL A 548 30.72 29.08 -48.16
CA VAL A 548 32.02 28.51 -48.53
C VAL A 548 32.33 28.94 -49.96
N ASP A 549 33.45 29.64 -50.10
CA ASP A 549 33.97 30.21 -51.34
C ASP A 549 34.12 29.11 -52.41
N MET A 550 33.21 29.05 -53.38
CA MET A 550 33.45 28.32 -54.63
C MET A 550 34.39 29.15 -55.49
N ARG A 551 35.68 29.14 -55.14
CA ARG A 551 36.76 29.65 -56.00
C ARG A 551 37.86 28.61 -56.15
N THR A 552 37.59 27.63 -57.01
CA THR A 552 38.57 27.05 -57.94
C THR A 552 37.78 26.36 -59.06
N CYS A 553 37.37 27.17 -60.03
CA CYS A 553 37.09 26.68 -61.37
C CYS A 553 38.30 27.11 -62.20
N ASP A 554 39.26 26.21 -62.36
CA ASP A 554 40.20 26.24 -63.48
C ASP A 554 40.14 24.87 -64.13
N CYS A 555 39.52 24.85 -65.31
CA CYS A 555 39.60 23.72 -66.22
C CYS A 555 40.96 23.79 -66.92
N SER A 556 41.79 22.74 -66.85
CA SER A 556 42.33 22.06 -68.06
C SER A 556 43.43 21.03 -67.72
N PHE A 557 43.34 19.85 -68.39
CA PHE A 557 44.37 18.81 -68.63
C PHE A 557 45.03 18.13 -67.39
N ALA A 558 45.15 16.81 -67.25
CA ALA A 558 45.05 15.68 -68.18
C ALA A 558 44.85 14.35 -67.41
N SER A 559 44.13 13.43 -68.06
CA SER A 559 44.28 11.96 -68.14
C SER A 559 44.98 11.15 -67.05
N HIS A 560 44.25 10.10 -66.62
CA HIS A 560 44.76 8.74 -66.35
C HIS A 560 45.97 8.59 -65.41
N GLU A 561 45.73 8.61 -64.11
CA GLU A 561 46.56 7.89 -63.12
C GLU A 561 45.95 8.00 -61.72
N GLN A 562 44.85 7.28 -61.42
CA GLN A 562 44.44 7.04 -60.01
C GLN A 562 43.35 5.95 -59.81
N GLU A 563 43.18 5.05 -60.79
CA GLU A 563 42.33 3.84 -60.61
C GLU A 563 43.14 2.55 -60.34
N ASN A 564 44.47 2.62 -60.28
CA ASN A 564 45.34 1.46 -60.06
C ASN A 564 45.97 1.37 -58.65
N GLU A 565 45.68 2.28 -57.72
CA GLU A 565 46.23 2.23 -56.35
C GLU A 565 45.28 1.69 -55.29
N ILE A 566 43.98 1.53 -55.60
CA ILE A 566 43.00 0.90 -54.68
C ILE A 566 42.86 -0.61 -54.94
N LYS A 567 43.31 -1.10 -56.11
CA LYS A 567 43.31 -2.55 -56.42
C LYS A 567 44.48 -3.34 -55.83
N ASN A 568 45.53 -2.68 -55.34
CA ASN A 568 46.71 -3.34 -54.77
C ASN A 568 46.74 -3.39 -53.22
N LEU A 569 45.67 -2.95 -52.55
CA LEU A 569 45.52 -3.07 -51.09
C LEU A 569 44.55 -4.17 -50.64
N GLU A 570 43.80 -4.78 -51.58
CA GLU A 570 42.92 -5.93 -51.30
C GLU A 570 43.60 -7.30 -51.51
N GLU A 571 44.84 -7.36 -52.01
CA GLU A 571 45.66 -8.60 -52.10
C GLU A 571 46.73 -8.73 -50.99
N ALA A 572 46.77 -7.82 -50.00
CA ALA A 572 47.77 -7.83 -48.91
C ALA A 572 47.20 -7.98 -47.50
N ILE A 573 45.95 -8.45 -47.36
CA ILE A 573 45.41 -8.96 -46.08
C ILE A 573 44.74 -10.31 -46.33
N GLY A 574 45.59 -11.30 -46.61
CA GLY A 574 45.37 -12.69 -46.25
C GLY A 574 46.06 -12.98 -44.92
#